data_AF-A0A967F4H9-F1
#
_entry.id   AF-A0A967F4H9-F1
#
_cell.length_a   1.000
_cell.length_b   1.000
_cell.length_c   1.000
_cell.angle_alpha   90.00
_cell.angle_beta   90.00
_cell.angle_gamma   90.00
#
_symmetry.space_group_name_H-M   'P 1'
#
loop_
_entity.id
_entity.type
_entity.pdbx_description
1 polymer ?
#
loop_
_entity_poly.entity_id
_entity_poly.type
_entity_poly.pdbx_seq_one_letter_code
_entity_poly.pdbx_strand_id
1 'polypeptide(L)'
;MAQLSHIDPRLPLIDLHRHLDGSIRLDTVLEIASERGIELPAYDLDGLRPHVVVEGRADGVMDFIARFRWLTAILADLDVCRRVAYENVEDARDEGIDYVELRFSPWFMAETHGLDPAGVVEAVADGVEAGERDTGVRAQIIGIMSRTYGAETCHRELDALLTHRDRLVAIDLAGDELNFPANQFVEHFRRVRDAGLGVTVHAGEAD
;
A
#
# COMPACT_ATOMS: atom_id res chain seq x y z
N MET A 1 21.46 -22.65 -17.18
CA MET A 1 21.61 -21.51 -18.10
C MET A 1 21.39 -20.27 -17.26
N ALA A 2 22.37 -19.36 -17.17
CA ALA A 2 22.18 -18.10 -16.44
C ALA A 2 21.04 -17.35 -17.13
N GLN A 3 19.95 -17.14 -16.42
CA GLN A 3 18.80 -16.38 -16.90
C GLN A 3 19.31 -14.95 -17.11
N LEU A 4 19.43 -14.52 -18.37
CA LEU A 4 19.83 -13.16 -18.70
C LEU A 4 18.72 -12.25 -18.14
N SER A 5 19.02 -11.53 -17.06
CA SER A 5 18.11 -10.52 -16.53
C SER A 5 17.88 -9.46 -17.61
N HIS A 6 16.61 -9.07 -17.81
CA HIS A 6 16.26 -7.95 -18.69
C HIS A 6 16.59 -6.58 -18.06
N ILE A 7 17.09 -6.57 -16.83
CA ILE A 7 17.46 -5.37 -16.07
C ILE A 7 18.94 -5.06 -16.32
N ASP A 8 19.25 -3.82 -16.74
CA ASP A 8 20.63 -3.36 -16.92
C ASP A 8 21.25 -3.01 -15.56
N PRO A 9 22.25 -3.76 -15.06
CA PRO A 9 22.80 -3.56 -13.72
C PRO A 9 23.63 -2.27 -13.58
N ARG A 10 23.77 -1.48 -14.65
CA ARG A 10 24.49 -0.20 -14.65
C ARG A 10 23.57 0.99 -14.42
N LEU A 11 22.25 0.79 -14.45
CA LEU A 11 21.25 1.81 -14.21
C LEU A 11 20.54 1.51 -12.89
N PRO A 12 20.16 2.54 -12.11
CA PRO A 12 19.30 2.34 -10.95
C PRO A 12 17.98 1.69 -11.36
N LEU A 13 17.60 0.61 -10.68
CA LEU A 13 16.27 0.02 -10.78
C LEU A 13 15.34 0.70 -9.79
N ILE A 14 14.21 1.20 -10.29
CA ILE A 14 13.31 2.06 -9.52
C ILE A 14 11.88 1.54 -9.68
N ASP A 15 11.15 1.42 -8.57
CA ASP A 15 9.71 1.16 -8.58
C ASP A 15 8.96 2.35 -7.95
N LEU A 16 8.20 3.06 -8.79
CA LEU A 16 7.46 4.25 -8.39
C LEU A 16 5.98 3.96 -8.13
N HIS A 17 5.50 2.74 -8.36
CA HIS A 17 4.10 2.38 -8.25
C HIS A 17 3.94 1.01 -7.59
N ARG A 18 4.20 0.99 -6.28
CA ARG A 18 4.07 -0.21 -5.46
C ARG A 18 3.16 0.02 -4.26
N HIS A 19 1.98 -0.63 -4.29
CA HIS A 19 1.04 -0.63 -3.17
C HIS A 19 1.56 -1.53 -2.06
N LEU A 20 1.96 -0.93 -0.95
CA LEU A 20 2.46 -1.64 0.24
C LEU A 20 1.39 -2.54 0.85
N ASP A 21 0.16 -2.05 0.91
CA ASP A 21 -1.03 -2.71 1.44
C ASP A 21 -1.60 -3.77 0.48
N GLY A 22 -1.08 -3.82 -0.75
CA GLY A 22 -1.25 -4.91 -1.71
C GLY A 22 -0.08 -5.89 -1.80
N SER A 23 1.03 -5.60 -1.12
CA SER A 23 2.28 -6.37 -1.22
C SER A 23 2.62 -6.98 0.14
N ILE A 24 1.73 -7.85 0.63
CA ILE A 24 1.88 -8.52 1.92
C ILE A 24 2.27 -9.98 1.70
N ARG A 25 3.38 -10.42 2.32
CA ARG A 25 3.86 -11.80 2.23
C ARG A 25 2.79 -12.76 2.76
N LEU A 26 2.52 -13.84 2.01
CA LEU A 26 1.52 -14.83 2.42
C LEU A 26 1.90 -15.57 3.70
N ASP A 27 3.20 -15.81 3.91
CA ASP A 27 3.70 -16.37 5.16
C ASP A 27 3.40 -15.45 6.36
N THR A 28 3.55 -14.13 6.20
CA THR A 28 3.18 -13.14 7.23
C THR A 28 1.67 -13.15 7.51
N VAL A 29 0.84 -13.28 6.47
CA VAL A 29 -0.62 -13.42 6.63
C VAL A 29 -0.97 -14.66 7.46
N LEU A 30 -0.39 -15.82 7.11
CA LEU A 30 -0.64 -17.08 7.81
C LEU A 30 -0.15 -17.05 9.27
N GLU A 31 1.05 -16.51 9.50
CA GLU A 31 1.66 -16.38 10.82
C GLU A 31 0.78 -15.52 11.73
N ILE A 32 0.45 -14.31 11.32
CA ILE A 32 -0.31 -13.36 12.14
C ILE A 32 -1.75 -13.85 12.34
N ALA A 33 -2.38 -14.43 11.32
CA ALA A 33 -3.71 -14.97 11.47
C ALA A 33 -3.76 -16.12 12.49
N SER A 34 -2.74 -16.99 12.49
CA SER A 34 -2.59 -18.05 13.50
C SER A 34 -2.42 -17.49 14.91
N GLU A 35 -1.53 -16.50 15.09
CA GLU A 35 -1.25 -15.88 16.39
C GLU A 35 -2.45 -15.12 16.97
N ARG A 36 -3.23 -14.47 16.10
CA ARG A 36 -4.34 -13.59 16.50
C ARG A 36 -5.72 -14.26 16.40
N GLY A 37 -5.79 -15.51 15.93
CA GLY A 37 -7.04 -16.24 15.74
C GLY A 37 -7.95 -15.60 14.69
N ILE A 38 -7.38 -15.06 13.61
CA ILE A 38 -8.12 -14.44 12.50
C ILE A 38 -8.54 -15.53 11.52
N GLU A 39 -9.83 -15.57 11.17
CA GLU A 39 -10.33 -16.54 10.19
C GLU A 39 -9.83 -16.23 8.79
N LEU A 40 -9.24 -17.25 8.15
CA LEU A 40 -8.79 -17.22 6.76
C LEU A 40 -9.54 -18.26 5.92
N PRO A 41 -9.61 -18.09 4.60
CA PRO A 41 -10.21 -19.08 3.71
C PRO A 41 -9.38 -20.38 3.62
N ALA A 42 -8.10 -20.32 4.02
CA ALA A 42 -7.19 -21.46 4.15
C ALA A 42 -6.05 -21.11 5.12
N TYR A 43 -5.35 -22.13 5.62
CA TYR A 43 -4.30 -22.01 6.65
C TYR A 43 -2.94 -22.55 6.19
N ASP A 44 -2.75 -22.68 4.87
CA ASP A 44 -1.48 -23.01 4.22
C ASP A 44 -1.34 -22.18 2.93
N LEU A 45 -0.12 -22.09 2.40
CA LEU A 45 0.21 -21.24 1.25
C LEU A 45 -0.57 -21.63 -0.01
N ASP A 46 -0.67 -22.92 -0.28
CA ASP A 46 -1.31 -23.44 -1.50
C ASP A 46 -2.83 -23.21 -1.47
N GLY A 47 -3.45 -23.36 -0.30
CA GLY A 47 -4.85 -23.08 -0.09
C GLY A 47 -5.18 -21.58 -0.05
N LEU A 48 -4.28 -20.74 0.47
CA LEU A 48 -4.53 -19.29 0.56
C LEU A 48 -4.34 -18.58 -0.78
N ARG A 49 -3.32 -18.97 -1.55
CA ARG A 49 -2.92 -18.33 -2.82
C ARG A 49 -4.09 -18.05 -3.77
N PRO A 50 -5.03 -18.98 -4.05
CA PRO A 50 -6.17 -18.72 -4.94
C PRO A 50 -7.11 -17.59 -4.49
N HIS A 51 -7.08 -17.21 -3.21
CA HIS A 51 -7.95 -16.17 -2.66
C HIS A 51 -7.34 -14.77 -2.69
N VAL A 52 -6.02 -14.68 -2.85
CA VAL A 52 -5.25 -13.43 -2.71
C VAL A 52 -4.41 -13.09 -3.93
N VAL A 53 -4.09 -14.09 -4.77
CA VAL A 53 -3.35 -13.91 -6.01
C VAL A 53 -4.30 -14.01 -7.20
N VAL A 54 -4.17 -13.10 -8.16
CA VAL A 54 -4.87 -13.22 -9.45
C VAL A 54 -4.11 -14.17 -10.36
N GLU A 55 -4.72 -15.32 -10.62
CA GLU A 55 -4.29 -16.21 -11.71
C GLU A 55 -5.09 -15.87 -12.97
N GLY A 56 -4.42 -15.35 -14.00
CA GLY A 56 -5.06 -14.94 -15.26
C GLY A 56 -5.51 -13.48 -15.26
N ARG A 57 -6.78 -13.23 -15.57
CA ARG A 57 -7.34 -11.87 -15.72
C ARG A 57 -8.52 -11.70 -14.76
N ALA A 58 -8.48 -10.63 -13.97
CA ALA A 58 -9.63 -10.19 -13.19
C ALA A 58 -10.69 -9.53 -14.09
N ASP A 59 -11.96 -9.62 -13.71
CA ASP A 59 -13.08 -9.05 -14.48
C ASP A 59 -13.09 -7.51 -14.46
N GLY A 60 -12.40 -6.90 -13.50
CA GLY A 60 -12.19 -5.46 -13.38
C GLY A 60 -11.46 -5.09 -12.10
N VAL A 61 -11.21 -3.78 -11.92
CA VAL A 61 -10.48 -3.23 -10.75
C VAL A 61 -11.13 -3.65 -9.43
N MET A 62 -12.46 -3.68 -9.34
CA MET A 62 -13.13 -4.05 -8.09
C MET A 62 -13.04 -5.54 -7.76
N ASP A 63 -13.03 -6.44 -8.76
CA ASP A 63 -12.76 -7.87 -8.54
C ASP A 63 -11.30 -8.08 -8.08
N PHE A 64 -10.37 -7.30 -8.64
CA PHE A 64 -8.98 -7.29 -8.20
C PHE A 64 -8.84 -6.84 -6.74
N ILE A 65 -9.42 -5.68 -6.39
CA ILE A 65 -9.36 -5.11 -5.03
C ILE A 65 -10.03 -6.03 -3.99
N ALA A 66 -11.10 -6.76 -4.35
CA ALA A 66 -11.78 -7.66 -3.41
C ALA A 66 -10.85 -8.74 -2.81
N ARG A 67 -9.77 -9.12 -3.50
CA ARG A 67 -8.77 -10.08 -3.02
C ARG A 67 -7.91 -9.54 -1.88
N PHE A 68 -7.78 -8.22 -1.77
CA PHE A 68 -7.00 -7.55 -0.74
C PHE A 68 -7.62 -7.75 0.64
N ARG A 69 -8.91 -8.06 0.72
CA ARG A 69 -9.63 -8.33 1.98
C ARG A 69 -8.85 -9.26 2.91
N TRP A 70 -8.25 -10.32 2.37
CA TRP A 70 -7.52 -11.28 3.20
C TRP A 70 -6.11 -10.82 3.55
N LEU A 71 -5.49 -10.02 2.68
CA LEU A 71 -4.20 -9.40 2.95
C LEU A 71 -4.33 -8.34 4.06
N THR A 72 -5.37 -7.51 4.03
CA THR A 72 -5.59 -6.47 5.03
C THR A 72 -6.28 -6.97 6.31
N ALA A 73 -6.88 -8.17 6.28
CA ALA A 73 -7.50 -8.78 7.46
C ALA A 73 -6.54 -8.93 8.65
N ILE A 74 -5.24 -9.10 8.40
CA ILE A 74 -4.22 -9.29 9.44
C ILE A 74 -3.72 -7.99 10.07
N LEU A 75 -4.07 -6.81 9.52
CA LEU A 75 -3.64 -5.49 10.00
C LEU A 75 -4.38 -5.11 11.30
N ALA A 76 -4.22 -5.94 12.33
CA ALA A 76 -5.00 -5.93 13.57
C ALA A 76 -4.54 -4.87 14.58
N ASP A 77 -3.31 -4.40 14.46
CA ASP A 77 -2.75 -3.34 15.28
C ASP A 77 -1.62 -2.59 14.54
N LEU A 78 -1.15 -1.51 15.16
CA LEU A 78 -0.11 -0.66 14.58
C LEU A 78 1.25 -1.37 14.46
N ASP A 79 1.52 -2.37 15.31
CA ASP A 79 2.77 -3.13 15.24
C ASP A 79 2.78 -4.02 13.99
N VAL A 80 1.64 -4.63 13.66
CA VAL A 80 1.49 -5.37 12.40
C VAL A 80 1.63 -4.44 11.19
N CYS A 81 1.02 -3.25 11.22
CA CYS A 81 1.18 -2.26 10.14
C CYS A 81 2.67 -1.88 9.93
N ARG A 82 3.40 -1.66 11.03
CA ARG A 82 4.84 -1.37 11.01
C ARG A 82 5.65 -2.53 10.44
N ARG A 83 5.32 -3.77 10.83
CA ARG A 83 5.99 -4.98 10.32
C ARG A 83 5.82 -5.11 8.81
N VAL A 84 4.58 -5.01 8.30
CA VAL A 84 4.31 -5.12 6.85
C VAL A 84 5.05 -4.04 6.06
N ALA A 85 5.12 -2.82 6.61
CA ALA A 85 5.87 -1.72 6.00
C ALA A 85 7.38 -1.98 5.94
N TYR A 86 7.96 -2.54 7.00
CA TYR A 86 9.35 -2.96 7.05
C TYR A 86 9.64 -4.08 6.04
N GLU A 87 8.80 -5.12 6.02
CA GLU A 87 8.93 -6.26 5.09
C GLU A 87 8.87 -5.83 3.62
N ASN A 88 8.09 -4.80 3.29
CA ASN A 88 8.03 -4.24 1.93
C ASN A 88 9.37 -3.67 1.46
N VAL A 89 10.17 -3.08 2.36
CA VAL A 89 11.50 -2.58 2.01
C VAL A 89 12.51 -3.73 1.89
N GLU A 90 12.38 -4.77 2.72
CA GLU A 90 13.15 -6.01 2.54
C GLU A 90 12.86 -6.68 1.19
N ASP A 91 11.60 -6.72 0.78
CA ASP A 91 11.19 -7.27 -0.53
C ASP A 91 11.80 -6.44 -1.67
N ALA A 92 11.79 -5.11 -1.57
CA ALA A 92 12.43 -4.24 -2.55
C ALA A 92 13.94 -4.54 -2.69
N ARG A 93 14.64 -4.78 -1.57
CA ARG A 93 16.05 -5.21 -1.59
C ARG A 93 16.21 -6.53 -2.33
N ASP A 94 15.39 -7.52 -2.01
CA ASP A 94 15.48 -8.86 -2.59
C ASP A 94 15.15 -8.92 -4.08
N GLU A 95 14.33 -7.99 -4.54
CA GLU A 95 14.05 -7.78 -5.95
C GLU A 95 15.15 -6.97 -6.68
N GLY A 96 16.14 -6.45 -5.94
CA GLY A 96 17.25 -5.66 -6.48
C GLY A 96 16.89 -4.22 -6.84
N ILE A 97 15.87 -3.65 -6.19
CA ILE A 97 15.41 -2.27 -6.38
C ILE A 97 16.33 -1.32 -5.61
N ASP A 98 16.84 -0.29 -6.29
CA ASP A 98 17.71 0.74 -5.72
C ASP A 98 16.92 1.88 -5.05
N TYR A 99 15.71 2.18 -5.55
CA TYR A 99 14.80 3.19 -5.01
C TYR A 99 13.33 2.78 -5.17
N VAL A 100 12.54 2.93 -4.11
CA VAL A 100 11.11 2.61 -4.11
C VAL A 100 10.26 3.75 -3.53
N GLU A 101 9.13 4.04 -4.18
CA GLU A 101 8.05 4.83 -3.61
C GLU A 101 6.87 3.91 -3.25
N LEU A 102 6.76 3.60 -1.95
CA LEU A 102 5.71 2.75 -1.40
C LEU A 102 4.45 3.58 -1.16
N ARG A 103 3.35 3.21 -1.81
CA ARG A 103 2.04 3.86 -1.63
C ARG A 103 1.12 3.03 -0.75
N PHE A 104 0.32 3.68 0.09
CA PHE A 104 -0.58 3.00 1.02
C PHE A 104 -1.79 3.87 1.38
N SER A 105 -2.94 3.24 1.62
CA SER A 105 -4.15 3.91 2.12
C SER A 105 -4.31 3.65 3.62
N PRO A 106 -4.02 4.63 4.49
CA PRO A 106 -4.16 4.42 5.94
C PRO A 106 -5.60 4.16 6.34
N TRP A 107 -6.59 4.67 5.59
CA TRP A 107 -8.00 4.34 5.84
C TRP A 107 -8.30 2.88 5.52
N PHE A 108 -7.85 2.40 4.35
CA PHE A 108 -8.05 1.01 3.93
C PHE A 108 -7.37 0.01 4.90
N MET A 109 -6.14 0.31 5.31
CA MET A 109 -5.42 -0.49 6.29
C MET A 109 -6.10 -0.51 7.67
N ALA A 110 -6.72 0.60 8.07
CA ALA A 110 -7.36 0.75 9.38
C ALA A 110 -8.75 0.12 9.48
N GLU A 111 -9.51 0.04 8.39
CA GLU A 111 -10.97 -0.16 8.44
C GLU A 111 -11.41 -1.46 9.11
N THR A 112 -10.65 -2.56 8.90
CA THR A 112 -11.04 -3.89 9.37
C THR A 112 -11.09 -3.96 10.89
N HIS A 113 -10.16 -3.28 11.56
CA HIS A 113 -9.99 -3.33 13.03
C HIS A 113 -10.25 -1.99 13.71
N GLY A 114 -10.69 -0.98 12.95
CA GLY A 114 -10.99 0.35 13.46
C GLY A 114 -9.78 1.06 14.06
N LEU A 115 -8.60 0.89 13.45
CA LEU A 115 -7.39 1.59 13.87
C LEU A 115 -7.52 3.09 13.63
N ASP A 116 -6.74 3.90 14.35
CA ASP A 116 -6.60 5.32 14.02
C ASP A 116 -5.76 5.48 12.74
N PRO A 117 -6.30 6.04 11.64
CA PRO A 117 -5.54 6.21 10.41
C PRO A 117 -4.26 7.03 10.60
N ALA A 118 -4.23 8.02 11.50
CA ALA A 118 -3.00 8.78 11.77
C ALA A 118 -1.92 7.89 12.40
N GLY A 119 -2.31 7.02 13.33
CA GLY A 119 -1.41 6.00 13.89
C GLY A 119 -0.91 4.99 12.85
N VAL A 120 -1.72 4.64 11.86
CA VAL A 120 -1.29 3.81 10.73
C VAL A 120 -0.22 4.52 9.89
N VAL A 121 -0.39 5.82 9.63
CA VAL A 121 0.63 6.62 8.91
C VAL A 121 1.96 6.64 9.68
N GLU A 122 1.91 6.86 11.00
CA GLU A 122 3.10 6.79 11.86
C GLU A 122 3.78 5.42 11.79
N ALA A 123 3.00 4.34 11.96
CA ALA A 123 3.50 2.97 11.95
C ALA A 123 4.14 2.57 10.61
N VAL A 124 3.50 2.93 9.50
CA VAL A 124 4.04 2.67 8.15
C VAL A 124 5.35 3.41 7.96
N ALA A 125 5.39 4.71 8.29
CA ALA A 125 6.59 5.51 8.15
C ALA A 125 7.75 4.98 9.03
N ASP A 126 7.47 4.55 10.27
CA ASP A 126 8.46 3.92 11.14
C ASP A 126 9.01 2.61 10.55
N GLY A 127 8.14 1.79 9.96
CA GLY A 127 8.51 0.53 9.35
C GLY A 127 9.40 0.74 8.12
N VAL A 128 9.02 1.68 7.25
CA VAL A 128 9.81 2.03 6.06
C VAL A 128 11.16 2.62 6.44
N GLU A 129 11.22 3.56 7.38
CA GLU A 129 12.49 4.16 7.84
C GLU A 129 13.41 3.11 8.49
N ALA A 130 12.85 2.16 9.23
CA ALA A 130 13.61 1.02 9.75
C ALA A 130 14.14 0.12 8.64
N GLY A 131 13.30 -0.20 7.65
CA GLY A 131 13.67 -1.00 6.49
C GLY A 131 14.78 -0.34 5.67
N GLU A 132 14.69 0.96 5.39
CA GLU A 132 15.73 1.72 4.67
C GLU A 132 17.06 1.67 5.44
N ARG A 133 17.03 1.91 6.76
CA ARG A 133 18.24 1.87 7.60
C ARG A 133 18.91 0.50 7.58
N ASP A 134 18.13 -0.59 7.65
CA ASP A 134 18.65 -1.94 7.85
C ASP A 134 19.02 -2.64 6.53
N THR A 135 18.40 -2.24 5.41
CA THR A 135 18.66 -2.81 4.07
C THR A 135 19.55 -1.94 3.17
N GLY A 136 19.57 -0.63 3.41
CA GLY A 136 20.23 0.36 2.54
C GLY A 136 19.44 0.76 1.28
N VAL A 137 18.26 0.19 1.04
CA VAL A 137 17.37 0.60 -0.06
C VAL A 137 16.79 1.97 0.25
N ARG A 138 16.85 2.89 -0.71
CA ARG A 138 16.25 4.23 -0.55
C ARG A 138 14.74 4.10 -0.73
N ALA A 139 13.97 4.42 0.32
CA ALA A 139 12.52 4.27 0.29
C ALA A 139 11.85 5.60 0.63
N GLN A 140 10.73 5.88 -0.04
CA GLN A 140 9.86 7.01 0.26
C GLN A 140 8.42 6.53 0.31
N ILE A 141 7.55 7.27 1.01
CA ILE A 141 6.14 6.91 1.13
C ILE A 141 5.21 7.93 0.47
N ILE A 142 4.16 7.40 -0.17
CA ILE A 142 3.07 8.14 -0.81
C ILE A 142 1.76 7.76 -0.11
N GLY A 143 1.02 8.76 0.36
CA GLY A 143 -0.29 8.54 0.97
C GLY A 143 -1.36 8.40 -0.08
N ILE A 144 -2.22 7.38 0.00
CA ILE A 144 -3.37 7.21 -0.89
C ILE A 144 -4.61 7.82 -0.24
N MET A 145 -5.38 8.57 -1.03
CA MET A 145 -6.81 8.78 -0.78
C MET A 145 -7.60 7.72 -1.54
N SER A 146 -8.30 6.84 -0.82
CA SER A 146 -9.07 5.74 -1.40
C SER A 146 -10.45 6.21 -1.88
N ARG A 147 -10.54 6.58 -3.17
CA ARG A 147 -11.73 7.20 -3.78
C ARG A 147 -13.00 6.37 -3.64
N THR A 148 -12.86 5.05 -3.52
CA THR A 148 -13.94 4.08 -3.28
C THR A 148 -14.81 4.43 -2.07
N TYR A 149 -14.24 5.09 -1.04
CA TYR A 149 -14.98 5.48 0.17
C TYR A 149 -15.63 6.87 0.08
N GLY A 150 -15.53 7.52 -1.06
CA GLY A 150 -16.09 8.84 -1.33
C GLY A 150 -15.29 10.02 -0.76
N ALA A 151 -15.59 11.20 -1.28
CA ALA A 151 -14.86 12.44 -1.00
C ALA A 151 -14.77 12.80 0.50
N GLU A 152 -15.84 12.57 1.27
CA GLU A 152 -15.84 12.88 2.71
C GLU A 152 -14.87 11.99 3.49
N THR A 153 -14.80 10.69 3.14
CA THR A 153 -13.82 9.79 3.74
C THR A 153 -12.40 10.17 3.33
N CYS A 154 -12.18 10.53 2.06
CA CYS A 154 -10.88 11.01 1.62
C CYS A 154 -10.45 12.32 2.28
N HIS A 155 -11.38 13.16 2.77
CA HIS A 155 -10.99 14.31 3.60
C HIS A 155 -10.39 13.86 4.93
N ARG A 156 -11.02 12.89 5.60
CA ARG A 156 -10.51 12.33 6.86
C ARG A 156 -9.19 11.58 6.68
N GLU A 157 -9.08 10.82 5.58
CA GLU A 157 -7.83 10.13 5.22
C GLU A 157 -6.70 11.13 4.93
N LEU A 158 -6.99 12.21 4.20
CA LEU A 158 -6.03 13.28 3.97
C LEU A 158 -5.66 13.99 5.28
N ASP A 159 -6.59 14.22 6.19
CA ASP A 159 -6.30 14.81 7.50
C ASP A 159 -5.28 13.96 8.27
N ALA A 160 -5.47 12.64 8.29
CA ALA A 160 -4.53 11.69 8.90
C ALA A 160 -3.16 11.67 8.20
N LEU A 161 -3.13 11.71 6.88
CA LEU A 161 -1.86 11.78 6.12
C LEU A 161 -1.08 13.06 6.44
N LEU A 162 -1.79 14.19 6.58
CA LEU A 162 -1.17 15.49 6.82
C LEU A 162 -0.64 15.66 8.25
N THR A 163 -1.03 14.84 9.24
CA THR A 163 -0.42 14.88 10.59
C THR A 163 1.05 14.49 10.56
N HIS A 164 1.47 13.71 9.57
CA HIS A 164 2.85 13.29 9.36
C HIS A 164 3.45 13.81 8.05
N ARG A 165 2.92 14.92 7.48
CA ARG A 165 3.30 15.42 6.13
C ARG A 165 4.80 15.44 5.82
N ASP A 166 5.65 15.70 6.81
CA ASP A 166 7.11 15.78 6.61
C ASP A 166 7.78 14.41 6.34
N ARG A 167 7.03 13.31 6.51
CA ARG A 167 7.46 11.94 6.21
C ARG A 167 6.95 11.43 4.85
N LEU A 168 6.10 12.20 4.16
CA LEU A 168 5.54 11.82 2.87
C LEU A 168 6.14 12.67 1.74
N VAL A 169 6.31 12.07 0.55
CA VAL A 169 6.78 12.80 -0.63
C VAL A 169 5.63 13.22 -1.55
N ALA A 170 4.50 12.50 -1.53
CA ALA A 170 3.35 12.77 -2.38
C ALA A 170 2.05 12.20 -1.79
N ILE A 171 0.94 12.59 -2.42
CA ILE A 171 -0.38 11.98 -2.23
C ILE A 171 -0.89 11.44 -3.57
N ASP A 172 -1.51 10.27 -3.52
CA ASP A 172 -2.17 9.55 -4.62
C ASP A 172 -3.70 9.55 -4.45
N LEU A 173 -4.41 9.29 -5.55
CA LEU A 173 -5.83 8.95 -5.56
C LEU A 173 -5.99 7.61 -6.27
N ALA A 174 -6.48 6.59 -5.56
CA ALA A 174 -6.63 5.23 -6.07
C ALA A 174 -7.99 4.63 -5.66
N GLY A 175 -8.36 3.50 -6.25
CA GLY A 175 -9.62 2.79 -6.00
C GLY A 175 -10.58 2.85 -7.20
N ASP A 176 -11.89 2.82 -6.93
CA ASP A 176 -12.94 2.75 -7.94
C ASP A 176 -13.01 4.00 -8.84
N GLU A 177 -12.28 3.96 -9.95
CA GLU A 177 -12.13 5.09 -10.86
C GLU A 177 -13.46 5.52 -11.50
N LEU A 178 -14.22 4.54 -11.98
CA LEU A 178 -15.44 4.73 -12.77
C LEU A 178 -16.53 5.43 -11.95
N ASN A 179 -16.72 5.04 -10.69
CA ASN A 179 -17.82 5.57 -9.87
C ASN A 179 -17.47 6.85 -9.11
N PHE A 180 -16.18 7.16 -8.94
CA PHE A 180 -15.73 8.31 -8.15
C PHE A 180 -14.76 9.19 -8.94
N PRO A 181 -15.16 9.84 -10.05
CA PRO A 181 -14.28 10.59 -10.95
C PRO A 181 -13.39 11.62 -10.23
N ALA A 182 -12.16 11.83 -10.74
CA ALA A 182 -11.14 12.67 -10.11
C ALA A 182 -11.57 14.12 -9.86
N ASN A 183 -12.56 14.63 -10.63
CA ASN A 183 -13.12 15.96 -10.43
C ASN A 183 -13.83 16.14 -9.06
N GLN A 184 -14.18 15.06 -8.36
CA GLN A 184 -14.73 15.10 -7.01
C GLN A 184 -13.68 15.47 -5.94
N PHE A 185 -12.38 15.35 -6.26
CA PHE A 185 -11.26 15.47 -5.31
C PHE A 185 -10.40 16.72 -5.53
N VAL A 186 -10.91 17.70 -6.28
CA VAL A 186 -10.18 18.94 -6.61
C VAL A 186 -9.74 19.70 -5.37
N GLU A 187 -10.61 19.80 -4.36
CA GLU A 187 -10.31 20.50 -3.11
C GLU A 187 -9.26 19.74 -2.28
N HIS A 188 -9.32 18.41 -2.23
CA HIS A 188 -8.32 17.57 -1.58
C HIS A 188 -6.94 17.84 -2.15
N PHE A 189 -6.80 17.79 -3.48
CA PHE A 189 -5.51 18.06 -4.12
C PHE A 189 -5.07 19.52 -4.04
N ARG A 190 -5.98 20.48 -3.82
CA ARG A 190 -5.61 21.85 -3.45
C ARG A 190 -4.88 21.86 -2.10
N ARG A 191 -5.43 21.17 -1.09
CA ARG A 191 -4.81 21.02 0.23
C ARG A 191 -3.46 20.28 0.16
N VAL A 192 -3.33 19.25 -0.68
CA VAL A 192 -2.06 18.54 -0.91
C VAL A 192 -0.97 19.50 -1.42
N ARG A 193 -1.29 20.32 -2.43
CA ARG A 193 -0.34 21.30 -2.99
C ARG A 193 0.01 22.39 -1.97
N ASP A 194 -0.98 22.88 -1.21
CA ASP A 194 -0.76 23.87 -0.14
C ASP A 194 0.16 23.32 0.96
N ALA A 195 0.15 22.00 1.20
CA ALA A 195 1.03 21.33 2.15
C ALA A 195 2.46 21.07 1.60
N GLY A 196 2.71 21.38 0.33
CA GLY A 196 4.00 21.22 -0.33
C GLY A 196 4.33 19.79 -0.77
N LEU A 197 3.35 18.91 -0.84
CA LEU A 197 3.52 17.51 -1.25
C LEU A 197 3.40 17.34 -2.78
N GLY A 198 4.07 16.33 -3.32
CA GLY A 198 3.87 15.87 -4.69
C GLY A 198 2.46 15.31 -4.93
N VAL A 199 2.10 15.14 -6.19
CA VAL A 199 0.79 14.62 -6.61
C VAL A 199 1.01 13.53 -7.67
N THR A 200 0.39 12.37 -7.43
CA THR A 200 0.17 11.33 -8.43
C THR A 200 -1.30 10.93 -8.40
N VAL A 201 -1.84 10.34 -9.46
CA VAL A 201 -3.26 9.99 -9.56
C VAL A 201 -3.39 8.75 -10.45
N HIS A 202 -4.11 7.73 -10.00
CA HIS A 202 -4.61 6.69 -10.89
C HIS A 202 -5.69 7.29 -11.80
N ALA A 203 -5.40 7.30 -13.11
CA ALA A 203 -6.30 7.81 -14.13
C ALA A 203 -6.13 7.06 -15.45
N GLY A 204 -7.24 6.83 -16.16
CA GLY A 204 -7.25 6.15 -17.46
C GLY A 204 -7.02 4.65 -17.38
N GLU A 205 -7.40 4.02 -16.26
CA GLU A 205 -7.29 2.57 -16.04
C GLU A 205 -8.61 1.85 -16.34
N ALA A 206 -9.74 2.42 -15.91
CA ALA A 206 -11.07 1.81 -16.03
C ALA A 206 -12.06 2.58 -16.94
N ASP A 207 -11.66 3.73 -17.48
CA ASP A 207 -12.45 4.61 -18.36
C ASP A 207 -12.51 4.14 -19.84
#